data_AF-A0A233SK72-F1
#
_entry.id   AF-A0A233SK72-F1
#
_cell.length_a   1.000
_cell.length_b   1.000
_cell.length_c   1.000
_cell.angle_alpha   90.00
_cell.angle_beta   90.00
_cell.angle_gamma   90.00
#
_symmetry.space_group_name_H-M   'P 1'
#
loop_
_entity.id
_entity.type
_entity.pdbx_description
1 polymer ?
#
loop_
_entity_poly.entity_id
_entity_poly.type
_entity_poly.pdbx_seq_one_letter_code
_entity_poly.pdbx_strand_id
1 'polypeptide(L)' 'MQIPEPLVPLECDVRDSPIPTDMLIELAMTIFGLSMEEAESKVRAAISDNPVNLSEIGHG' A
#
# COMPACT_ATOMS: atom_id res chain seq x y z
N MET A 1 -8.56 32.80 -0.50
CA MET A 1 -7.70 31.89 0.30
C MET A 1 -6.83 31.14 -0.69
N GLN A 2 -5.51 31.30 -0.61
CA GLN A 2 -4.56 30.66 -1.53
C GLN A 2 -4.31 29.24 -1.01
N ILE A 3 -4.68 28.23 -1.79
CA ILE A 3 -4.43 26.83 -1.45
C ILE A 3 -2.93 26.59 -1.69
N PRO A 4 -2.18 26.03 -0.71
CA PRO A 4 -0.76 25.78 -0.91
C PRO A 4 -0.56 24.82 -2.08
N GLU A 5 0.49 25.07 -2.86
CA GLU A 5 0.86 24.19 -3.96
C GLU A 5 1.11 22.77 -3.43
N PRO A 6 0.60 21.74 -4.12
CA PRO A 6 0.77 20.37 -3.68
C PRO A 6 2.27 20.04 -3.63
N LEU A 7 2.68 19.37 -2.55
CA LEU A 7 4.07 18.93 -2.33
C LEU A 7 4.54 17.90 -3.37
N VAL A 8 3.61 17.35 -4.15
CA VAL A 8 3.88 16.40 -5.22
C VAL A 8 3.41 16.98 -6.55
N PRO A 9 4.17 16.79 -7.64
CA PRO A 9 3.72 17.13 -8.98
C PRO A 9 2.39 16.43 -9.29
N LEU A 10 1.46 17.14 -9.93
CA LEU A 10 0.16 16.60 -10.33
C LEU A 10 0.30 15.36 -11.25
N GLU A 11 1.46 15.21 -11.89
CA GLU A 11 1.81 14.15 -12.85
C GLU A 11 2.66 13.03 -12.23
N CYS A 12 2.63 12.85 -10.91
CA CYS A 12 3.30 11.72 -10.29
C CYS A 12 2.56 10.41 -10.62
N ASP A 13 3.02 9.72 -11.67
CA ASP A 13 2.52 8.39 -12.02
C ASP A 13 3.06 7.36 -11.00
N VAL A 14 2.18 6.94 -10.09
CA VAL A 14 2.49 5.95 -9.04
C VAL A 14 1.98 4.55 -9.38
N ARG A 15 1.50 4.32 -10.61
CA ARG A 15 0.88 3.03 -11.01
C ARG A 15 1.83 1.83 -10.89
N ASP A 16 3.14 2.06 -11.05
CA ASP A 16 4.18 1.02 -10.93
C ASP A 16 5.00 1.13 -9.63
N SER A 17 4.63 2.03 -8.73
CA SER A 17 5.35 2.17 -7.46
C SER A 17 5.01 0.99 -6.55
N PRO A 18 6.02 0.29 -5.98
CA PRO A 18 5.76 -0.81 -5.07
C PRO A 18 5.03 -0.27 -3.84
N ILE A 19 3.89 -0.88 -3.50
CA ILE A 19 3.16 -0.54 -2.29
C ILE A 19 4.02 -0.97 -1.09
N PRO A 20 4.34 -0.05 -0.15
CA PRO A 20 5.10 -0.41 1.03
C PRO A 20 4.36 -1.42 1.90
N THR A 21 5.07 -2.42 2.43
CA THR A 21 4.49 -3.42 3.34
C THR A 21 3.85 -2.78 4.58
N ASP A 22 4.46 -1.74 5.13
CA ASP A 22 3.93 -0.99 6.27
C ASP A 22 2.54 -0.42 5.99
N MET A 23 2.31 0.08 4.76
CA MET A 23 1.00 0.60 4.36
C MET A 23 -0.06 -0.51 4.31
N LEU A 24 0.31 -1.73 3.89
CA LEU A 24 -0.60 -2.88 3.90
C LEU A 24 -0.94 -3.32 5.33
N ILE A 25 0.01 -3.22 6.26
CA ILE A 25 -0.21 -3.52 7.69
C ILE A 25 -1.18 -2.49 8.28
N GLU A 26 -0.94 -1.20 8.05
CA GLU A 26 -1.83 -0.13 8.51
C GLU A 26 -3.25 -0.26 7.94
N LEU A 27 -3.37 -0.61 6.65
CA LEU A 27 -4.66 -0.90 6.02
C LEU A 27 -5.34 -2.10 6.67
N ALA A 28 -4.60 -3.16 6.97
CA ALA A 28 -5.16 -4.35 7.59
C ALA A 28 -5.67 -4.06 9.02
N MET A 29 -4.95 -3.24 9.78
CA MET A 29 -5.41 -2.76 11.09
C MET A 29 -6.66 -1.88 10.96
N THR A 30 -6.66 -0.95 10.01
CA THR A 30 -7.73 0.06 9.87
C THR A 30 -9.03 -0.54 9.32
N ILE A 31 -8.94 -1.38 8.28
CA ILE A 31 -10.09 -1.93 7.57
C ILE A 31 -10.66 -3.14 8.32
N PHE A 32 -9.80 -4.03 8.80
CA PHE A 32 -10.23 -5.28 9.44
C PHE A 32 -10.20 -5.22 10.97
N GLY A 33 -9.76 -4.11 11.57
CA GLY A 33 -9.71 -3.95 13.03
C GLY A 33 -8.70 -4.88 13.70
N LEU A 34 -7.68 -5.33 12.96
CA LEU A 34 -6.68 -6.27 13.48
C LEU A 34 -5.71 -5.58 14.45
N SER A 35 -5.19 -6.36 15.39
CA SER A 35 -4.01 -5.94 16.14
C SER A 35 -2.78 -5.85 15.23
N MET A 36 -1.77 -5.07 15.64
CA MET A 36 -0.54 -4.91 14.87
C MET A 36 0.14 -6.26 14.58
N GLU A 37 0.27 -7.12 15.58
CA GLU A 37 0.89 -8.45 15.44
C GLU A 37 0.11 -9.35 14.46
N GLU A 38 -1.23 -9.31 14.51
CA GLU A 38 -2.06 -10.09 13.58
C GLU A 38 -2.00 -9.54 12.16
N ALA A 39 -1.98 -8.21 12.00
CA ALA A 39 -1.85 -7.56 10.70
C ALA A 39 -0.50 -7.88 10.05
N GLU A 40 0.61 -7.75 10.80
CA GLU A 40 1.95 -8.12 10.33
C GLU A 40 2.02 -9.59 9.90
N SER A 41 1.50 -10.50 10.72
CA SER A 41 1.51 -11.93 10.43
C SER A 41 0.76 -12.25 9.14
N LYS A 42 -0.45 -11.70 8.97
CA LYS A 42 -1.29 -11.95 7.79
C LYS A 42 -0.75 -11.30 6.53
N VAL A 43 -0.25 -10.07 6.61
CA VAL A 43 0.36 -9.37 5.46
C VAL A 43 1.61 -10.11 5.00
N ARG A 44 2.47 -10.53 5.95
CA ARG A 44 3.69 -11.28 5.62
C ARG A 44 3.38 -12.64 5.01
N ALA A 45 2.35 -13.34 5.52
CA ALA A 45 1.89 -14.59 4.93
C ALA A 45 1.34 -14.37 3.51
N ALA A 46 0.54 -13.33 3.28
CA ALA A 46 -0.02 -13.02 1.97
C ALA A 46 1.05 -12.69 0.92
N ILE A 47 2.10 -11.95 1.30
CA ILE A 47 3.24 -11.64 0.42
C ILE A 47 4.08 -12.89 0.11
N SER A 48 4.15 -13.83 1.05
CA SER A 48 4.95 -15.06 0.89
C SER A 48 4.23 -16.13 0.05
N ASP A 49 2.90 -16.24 0.21
CA ASP A 49 2.07 -17.25 -0.44
C ASP A 49 1.75 -16.89 -1.89
N ASN A 50 1.73 -15.59 -2.19
CA ASN A 50 1.55 -15.07 -3.52
C ASN A 50 2.64 -14.03 -3.77
N PRO A 51 3.72 -14.34 -4.52
CA PRO A 51 4.61 -13.32 -5.05
C PRO A 51 3.83 -12.58 -6.14
N VAL A 52 2.78 -11.88 -5.74
CA VAL A 52 2.11 -10.94 -6.60
C VAL A 52 3.20 -9.95 -6.94
N ASN A 53 3.65 -10.01 -8.19
CA ASN A 53 4.31 -8.88 -8.81
C ASN A 53 3.32 -7.74 -8.67
N LEU A 54 3.43 -6.96 -7.61
CA LEU A 54 2.62 -5.75 -7.40
C LEU A 54 2.87 -4.74 -8.53
N SER A 55 3.93 -4.96 -9.32
CA SER A 55 4.22 -4.34 -10.62
C SER A 55 3.29 -4.75 -11.77
N GLU A 56 2.61 -5.91 -11.72
CA GLU A 56 1.73 -6.38 -12.81
C GLU A 56 0.25 -5.99 -12.62
N ILE A 57 -0.15 -5.55 -11.42
CA ILE A 57 -1.55 -5.14 -11.15
C ILE A 57 -1.84 -3.73 -11.71
N GLY A 58 -0.82 -3.00 -12.19
CA GLY A 58 -0.96 -1.68 -12.82
C GLY A 58 -1.38 -1.69 -14.30
N HIS A 59 -1.44 -2.86 -14.94
CA HIS A 59 -1.73 -2.98 -16.37
C HIS A 59 -3.22 -3.25 -16.63
N GLY A 60 -4.03 -2.18 -16.54
CA GLY A 60 -5.36 -2.10 -17.14
C GLY A 60 -5.33 -1.42 -18.51
#